data_AF-A0A7J2K8H5-F1
#
_entry.id   AF-A0A7J2K8H5-F1
#
_cell.length_a   1.000
_cell.length_b   1.000
_cell.length_c   1.000
_cell.angle_alpha   90.00
_cell.angle_beta   90.00
_cell.angle_gamma   90.00
#
_symmetry.space_group_name_H-M   'P 1'
#
loop_
_entity.id
_entity.type
_entity.pdbx_description
1 polymer ?
#
loop_
_entity_poly.entity_id
_entity_poly.type
_entity_poly.pdbx_seq_one_letter_code
_entity_poly.pdbx_strand_id
1 'polypeptide(L)'
;MVLVRVHRVSSIRDPETGRFGKLIELVEERRISRQPVRVVGAPEESVMAQRMIQDLLYQFQSMGFLPSIGGLRPKMTLFLTEEEYELLGVKLDVNEVYELEFKDGVIRFKRAYD
;
A
#
# COMPACT_ATOMS: atom_id res chain seq x y z
N MET A 1 9.44 -2.47 11.93
CA MET A 1 7.99 -2.38 11.62
C MET A 1 7.84 -1.79 10.23
N VAL A 2 6.85 -2.24 9.47
CA VAL A 2 6.57 -1.76 8.12
C VAL A 2 5.10 -1.34 8.04
N LEU A 3 4.84 -0.18 7.45
CA LEU A 3 3.46 0.24 7.18
C LEU A 3 2.94 -0.46 5.94
N VAL A 4 1.71 -0.94 6.02
CA VAL A 4 0.97 -1.50 4.90
C VAL A 4 -0.38 -0.84 4.78
N ARG A 5 -0.87 -0.71 3.56
CA ARG A 5 -2.22 -0.24 3.27
C ARG A 5 -3.03 -1.38 2.69
N VAL A 6 -4.29 -1.46 3.08
CA VAL A 6 -5.28 -2.35 2.43
C VAL A 6 -5.51 -1.84 1.01
N HIS A 7 -4.99 -2.57 0.03
CA HIS A 7 -5.15 -2.20 -1.38
C HIS A 7 -6.52 -2.63 -1.90
N ARG A 8 -6.93 -3.84 -1.55
CA ARG A 8 -8.17 -4.45 -2.05
C ARG A 8 -8.68 -5.50 -1.07
N VAL A 9 -10.01 -5.57 -0.97
CA VAL A 9 -10.74 -6.67 -0.34
C VAL A 9 -11.72 -7.21 -1.36
N SER A 10 -11.79 -8.53 -1.53
CA SER A 10 -12.71 -9.17 -2.47
C SER A 10 -13.31 -10.42 -1.87
N SER A 11 -14.63 -10.58 -2.00
CA SER A 11 -15.28 -11.84 -1.65
C SER A 11 -15.03 -12.85 -2.76
N ILE A 12 -14.43 -13.98 -2.44
CA ILE A 12 -14.18 -15.07 -3.39
C ILE A 12 -14.81 -16.35 -2.86
N ARG A 13 -15.26 -17.21 -3.77
CA ARG A 13 -15.74 -18.55 -3.43
C ARG A 13 -14.53 -19.49 -3.44
N ASP A 14 -14.30 -20.17 -2.33
CA ASP A 14 -13.31 -21.24 -2.23
C ASP A 14 -13.70 -22.38 -3.18
N PRO A 15 -12.85 -22.75 -4.15
CA PRO A 15 -13.14 -23.82 -5.10
C PRO A 15 -13.21 -25.21 -4.44
N GLU A 16 -12.56 -25.43 -3.31
CA GLU A 16 -12.52 -26.73 -2.63
C GLU A 16 -13.74 -26.93 -1.73
N THR A 17 -14.05 -25.93 -0.89
CA THR A 17 -15.15 -26.04 0.08
C THR A 17 -16.48 -25.46 -0.42
N GLY A 18 -16.45 -24.65 -1.48
CA GLY A 18 -17.61 -23.94 -2.03
C GLY A 18 -18.10 -22.78 -1.18
N ARG A 19 -17.47 -22.49 -0.03
CA ARG A 19 -17.81 -21.41 0.89
C ARG A 19 -17.23 -20.08 0.42
N PHE A 20 -17.80 -18.97 0.89
CA PHE A 20 -17.22 -17.65 0.64
C PHE A 20 -16.15 -17.32 1.68
N GLY A 21 -15.13 -16.60 1.24
CA GLY A 21 -14.14 -15.96 2.10
C GLY A 21 -13.70 -14.62 1.50
N LYS A 22 -12.82 -13.93 2.21
CA LYS A 22 -12.28 -12.63 1.82
C LYS A 22 -10.82 -12.78 1.38
N LEU A 23 -10.53 -12.32 0.18
CA LEU A 23 -9.19 -12.09 -0.31
C LEU A 23 -8.79 -10.64 0.03
N ILE A 24 -7.83 -10.48 0.94
CA ILE A 24 -7.26 -9.18 1.30
C ILE A 24 -5.87 -9.04 0.69
N GLU A 25 -5.64 -7.95 -0.02
CA GLU A 25 -4.35 -7.59 -0.60
C GLU A 25 -3.77 -6.39 0.15
N LEU A 26 -2.62 -6.60 0.80
CA LEU A 26 -1.87 -5.58 1.54
C LEU A 26 -0.63 -5.18 0.75
N VAL A 27 -0.43 -3.86 0.59
CA VAL A 27 0.73 -3.30 -0.10
C VAL A 27 1.55 -2.44 0.85
N GLU A 28 2.85 -2.37 0.64
CA GLU A 28 3.71 -1.48 1.43
C GLU A 28 3.32 -0.01 1.24
N GLU A 29 3.05 0.67 2.35
CA GLU A 29 2.72 2.08 2.36
C GLU A 29 4.03 2.88 2.30
N ARG A 30 4.40 3.34 1.11
CA ARG A 30 5.58 4.17 0.92
C ARG A 30 5.21 5.63 1.18
N ARG A 31 5.78 6.21 2.23
CA ARG A 31 5.94 7.67 2.31
C ARG A 31 6.89 8.06 1.19
N ILE A 32 6.38 8.58 0.08
CA ILE A 32 7.21 9.08 -1.01
C ILE A 32 8.07 10.20 -0.40
N SER A 33 9.32 9.87 -0.09
CA SER A 33 10.29 10.85 0.35
C SER A 33 10.55 11.76 -0.84
N ARG A 34 10.26 13.05 -0.68
CA ARG A 34 10.72 14.12 -1.56
C ARG A 34 12.24 14.20 -1.43
N GLN A 35 12.98 13.25 -2.00
CA GLN A 35 14.39 13.46 -2.22
C GLN A 35 14.51 14.28 -3.50
N PRO A 36 14.81 15.59 -3.41
CA PRO A 36 15.14 16.34 -4.61
C PRO A 36 16.36 15.65 -5.21
N VAL A 37 16.20 15.08 -6.41
CA VAL A 37 17.31 14.60 -7.21
C VAL A 37 18.22 15.83 -7.43
N ARG A 38 19.32 15.91 -6.67
CA ARG A 38 20.37 16.89 -6.93
C ARG A 38 21.12 16.38 -8.16
N VAL A 39 20.66 16.80 -9.34
CA VAL A 39 21.42 16.62 -10.57
C VAL A 39 22.61 17.57 -10.48
N VAL A 40 23.77 17.04 -10.08
CA VAL A 40 25.02 17.81 -10.05
C VAL A 40 25.42 18.08 -11.50
N GLY A 41 25.40 19.36 -11.91
CA GLY A 41 25.86 19.80 -13.23
C GLY A 41 24.80 20.10 -14.30
N ALA A 42 23.50 20.12 -13.96
CA ALA A 42 22.45 20.53 -14.91
C ALA A 42 22.20 22.05 -14.87
N PRO A 43 21.88 22.70 -16.02
CA PRO A 43 21.51 24.12 -16.07
C PRO A 43 20.32 24.41 -15.13
N GLU A 44 20.36 25.54 -14.42
CA GLU A 44 19.31 25.89 -13.43
C GLU A 44 17.89 25.87 -14.02
N GLU A 45 17.77 26.27 -15.29
CA GLU A 45 16.55 26.27 -16.08
C GLU A 45 15.98 24.85 -16.27
N SER A 46 16.85 23.88 -16.56
CA SER A 46 16.49 22.48 -16.76
C SER A 46 16.08 21.82 -15.44
N VAL A 47 16.77 22.16 -14.34
CA VAL A 47 16.43 21.65 -13.00
C VAL A 47 15.08 22.19 -12.54
N MET A 48 14.76 23.45 -12.81
CA MET A 48 13.43 24.02 -12.51
C MET A 48 12.32 23.34 -13.34
N ALA A 49 12.50 23.21 -14.66
CA ALA A 49 11.52 22.57 -15.52
C ALA A 49 11.22 21.13 -15.10
N GLN A 50 12.27 20.38 -14.73
CA GLN A 50 12.14 18.99 -14.31
C GLN A 50 11.44 18.85 -12.95
N ARG A 51 11.66 19.79 -12.02
CA ARG A 51 10.90 19.87 -10.76
C ARG A 51 9.43 20.16 -10.99
N MET A 52 9.11 21.13 -11.85
CA MET A 52 7.72 21.47 -12.18
C MET A 52 6.98 20.28 -12.78
N ILE A 53 7.62 19.53 -13.70
CA ILE A 53 7.03 18.33 -14.29
C ILE A 53 6.80 17.25 -13.23
N GLN A 54 7.78 17.02 -12.34
CA GLN A 54 7.63 16.06 -11.24
C GLN A 54 6.47 16.44 -10.32
N ASP A 55 6.39 17.71 -9.90
CA ASP A 55 5.31 18.20 -9.04
C ASP A 55 3.94 18.03 -9.69
N LEU A 56 3.83 18.30 -10.99
CA LEU A 56 2.61 18.10 -11.76
C LEU A 56 2.21 16.62 -11.79
N LEU A 57 3.14 15.72 -12.11
CA LEU A 57 2.90 14.27 -12.14
C LEU A 57 2.47 13.75 -10.75
N TYR A 58 3.08 14.25 -9.67
CA TYR A 58 2.67 13.92 -8.31
C TYR A 58 1.26 14.40 -7.99
N GLN A 59 0.88 15.60 -8.43
CA GLN A 59 -0.49 16.10 -8.26
C GLN A 59 -1.50 15.18 -8.96
N PHE A 60 -1.22 14.77 -10.20
CA PHE A 60 -2.08 13.82 -10.92
C PHE A 60 -2.16 12.44 -10.27
N GLN A 61 -1.06 11.93 -9.70
CA GLN A 61 -1.06 10.67 -8.92
C GLN A 61 -1.88 10.79 -7.63
N SER A 62 -1.75 11.91 -6.90
CA SER A 62 -2.49 12.16 -5.66
C SER A 62 -4.01 12.24 -5.89
N MET A 63 -4.41 12.67 -7.08
CA MET A 63 -5.80 12.70 -7.53
C MET A 63 -6.27 11.37 -8.15
N GLY A 64 -5.40 10.36 -8.27
CA GLY A 64 -5.72 9.04 -8.81
C GLY A 64 -5.77 8.95 -10.33
N PHE A 65 -5.34 9.98 -11.07
CA PHE A 65 -5.36 9.99 -12.54
C PHE A 65 -4.19 9.22 -13.18
N LEU A 66 -3.10 9.04 -12.46
CA LEU A 66 -1.93 8.30 -12.92
C LEU A 66 -1.58 7.18 -11.95
N PRO A 67 -1.17 5.99 -12.45
CA PRO A 67 -0.63 4.95 -11.58
C PRO A 67 0.63 5.48 -10.89
N SER A 68 0.77 5.20 -9.59
CA SER A 68 1.98 5.55 -8.85
C SER A 68 3.21 5.00 -9.58
N ILE A 69 4.15 5.89 -9.94
CA ILE A 69 5.37 5.52 -10.68
C ILE A 69 6.27 4.59 -9.85
N GLY A 70 6.05 4.50 -8.53
CA GLY A 70 6.47 3.38 -7.73
C GLY A 70 5.38 2.31 -7.75
N GLY A 71 5.54 1.27 -8.57
CA GLY A 71 4.60 0.16 -8.65
C GLY A 71 4.19 -0.35 -7.25
N LEU A 72 2.93 -0.77 -7.14
CA LEU A 72 2.41 -1.41 -5.92
C LEU A 72 3.42 -2.48 -5.48
N ARG A 73 3.85 -2.44 -4.23
CA ARG A 73 4.76 -3.44 -3.66
C ARG A 73 3.91 -4.36 -2.79
N PRO A 74 3.46 -5.53 -3.29
CA PRO A 74 2.70 -6.46 -2.49
C PRO A 74 3.50 -6.84 -1.25
N LYS A 75 2.86 -6.79 -0.09
CA LYS A 75 3.47 -7.17 1.17
C LYS A 75 2.93 -8.49 1.67
N MET A 76 1.62 -8.69 1.52
CA MET A 76 0.93 -9.89 1.97
C MET A 76 -0.42 -9.98 1.26
N THR A 77 -0.81 -11.19 0.87
CA THR A 77 -2.16 -11.51 0.42
C THR A 77 -2.70 -12.60 1.33
N LEU A 78 -3.89 -12.38 1.89
CA LEU A 78 -4.56 -13.32 2.78
C LEU A 78 -5.88 -13.73 2.15
N PHE A 79 -6.12 -15.04 2.08
CA PHE A 79 -7.48 -15.54 1.99
C PHE A 79 -7.90 -15.93 3.40
N LEU A 80 -9.01 -15.39 3.87
CA LEU A 80 -9.59 -15.70 5.17
C LEU A 80 -11.02 -16.18 4.95
N THR A 81 -11.43 -17.25 5.62
CA THR A 81 -12.86 -17.55 5.74
C THR A 81 -13.57 -16.43 6.50
N GLU A 82 -14.90 -16.38 6.44
CA GLU A 82 -15.66 -15.41 7.24
C GLU A 82 -15.36 -15.58 8.74
N GLU A 83 -15.24 -16.83 9.23
CA GLU A 83 -14.91 -17.10 10.63
C GLU A 83 -13.49 -16.65 11.00
N GLU A 84 -12.49 -16.88 10.15
CA GLU A 84 -11.12 -16.41 10.38
C GLU A 84 -11.04 -14.87 10.37
N TYR A 85 -11.82 -14.23 9.49
CA TYR A 85 -11.90 -12.76 9.44
C TYR A 85 -12.51 -12.17 10.71
N GLU A 86 -13.56 -12.81 11.25
CA GLU A 86 -14.12 -12.43 12.55
C GLU A 86 -13.14 -12.63 13.69
N LEU A 87 -12.43 -13.76 13.72
CA LEU A 87 -11.40 -14.07 14.74
C LEU A 87 -10.21 -13.12 14.68
N LEU A 88 -9.86 -12.62 13.49
CA LEU A 88 -8.81 -11.62 13.32
C LEU A 88 -9.15 -10.33 14.10
N GLY A 89 -10.44 -10.01 14.26
CA GLY A 89 -10.91 -8.91 15.11
C GLY A 89 -10.52 -7.51 14.63
N VAL A 90 -10.10 -7.38 13.37
CA VAL A 90 -9.70 -6.11 12.75
C VAL A 90 -10.51 -5.91 11.47
N LYS A 91 -11.10 -4.73 11.31
CA LYS A 91 -11.79 -4.36 10.06
C LYS A 91 -10.75 -3.95 9.03
N LEU A 92 -10.48 -4.79 8.03
CA LEU A 92 -9.51 -4.48 6.99
C LEU A 92 -10.17 -3.67 5.87
N ASP A 93 -10.51 -2.41 6.14
CA ASP A 93 -11.18 -1.56 5.14
C ASP A 93 -10.19 -1.00 4.11
N VAL A 94 -10.64 -0.82 2.86
CA VAL A 94 -9.78 -0.33 1.77
C VAL A 94 -9.21 1.04 2.11
N ASN A 95 -7.91 1.21 1.84
CA ASN A 95 -7.08 2.37 2.18
C ASN A 95 -6.73 2.55 3.65
N GLU A 96 -7.20 1.71 4.56
CA GLU A 96 -6.70 1.73 5.93
C GLU A 96 -5.24 1.28 6.00
N VAL A 97 -4.50 1.88 6.95
CA VAL A 97 -3.07 1.67 7.12
C VAL A 97 -2.79 0.98 8.44
N TYR A 98 -1.93 -0.03 8.38
CA TYR A 98 -1.58 -0.91 9.48
C TYR A 98 -0.07 -1.04 9.61
N GLU A 99 0.39 -1.29 10.83
CA GLU A 99 1.75 -1.68 11.13
C GLU A 99 1.88 -3.20 11.15
N LEU A 100 2.86 -3.70 10.38
CA LEU A 100 3.33 -5.06 10.45
C LEU A 100 4.67 -5.14 11.18
N GLU A 101 4.72 -6.00 12.19
CA GLU A 101 5.95 -6.42 12.85
C GLU A 101 6.25 -7.87 12.47
N PHE A 102 7.46 -8.11 11.94
CA PHE A 102 8.00 -9.43 11.65
C PHE A 102 9.10 -9.72 12.66
N LYS A 103 8.84 -10.56 13.65
CA LYS A 103 9.79 -10.81 14.73
C LYS A 103 9.59 -12.21 15.31
N ASP A 104 10.68 -12.95 15.51
CA ASP A 104 10.70 -14.26 16.18
C ASP A 104 9.70 -15.26 15.57
N GLY A 105 9.57 -15.26 14.23
CA GLY A 105 8.62 -16.12 13.50
C GLY A 105 7.15 -15.69 13.59
N VAL A 106 6.85 -14.57 14.25
CA VAL A 106 5.50 -14.01 14.41
C VAL A 106 5.32 -12.80 13.50
N ILE A 107 4.15 -12.72 12.86
CA ILE A 107 3.69 -11.54 12.14
C ILE A 107 2.60 -10.90 13.00
N ARG A 108 2.89 -9.72 13.56
CA ARG A 108 1.94 -8.99 14.41
C ARG A 108 1.37 -7.81 13.66
N PHE A 109 0.04 -7.74 13.66
CA PHE A 109 -0.76 -6.71 13.01
C PHE A 109 -1.23 -5.69 14.04
N LYS A 110 -1.07 -4.39 13.77
CA LYS A 110 -1.56 -3.30 14.63
C LYS A 110 -2.10 -2.17 13.77
N ARG A 111 -3.17 -1.49 14.21
CA ARG A 111 -3.66 -0.27 13.53
C ARG A 111 -2.59 0.83 13.64
N ALA A 112 -2.31 1.52 12.54
CA ALA A 112 -1.26 2.54 12.54
C ALA A 112 -1.71 3.87 13.16
N TYR A 113 -3.03 4.13 13.16
CA TYR A 113 -3.63 5.36 13.67
C TYR A 113 -4.93 4.99 14.42
N ASP A 114 -5.14 5.59 15.59
CA ASP A 114 -6.37 5.43 16.40
C ASP A 114 -7.54 6.22 15.82
#